data_AF-A0A2D5A869-F1
#
_entry.id   AF-A0A2D5A869-F1
#
_cell.length_a   1.000
_cell.length_b   1.000
_cell.length_c   1.000
_cell.angle_alpha   90.00
_cell.angle_beta   90.00
_cell.angle_gamma   90.00
#
_symmetry.space_group_name_H-M   'P 1'
#
loop_
_entity.id
_entity.type
_entity.pdbx_description
1 polymer ?
#
loop_
_entity_poly.entity_id
_entity_poly.type
_entity_poly.pdbx_seq_one_letter_code
_entity_poly.pdbx_strand_id
1 'polypeptide(L)'
;AGGTEYGGFCGFLLSDSTAEGYISCGGDYYGSLSDIGFPDLQPYIVLNGSAAGDSDCEADFDQNGFVRSPDLGRLLGAWSATGEDAIPYDLDEDGIVGPSDLGILITKWGPCP
;
A
#
# COMPACT_ATOMS: atom_id res chain seq x y z
N ALA A 1 -43.96 -17.83 0.56
CA ALA A 1 -43.21 -18.65 -0.40
C ALA A 1 -41.75 -18.24 -0.27
N GLY A 2 -40.85 -19.21 -0.04
CA GLY A 2 -39.49 -18.97 0.40
C GLY A 2 -38.66 -18.16 -0.60
N GLY A 3 -38.03 -17.10 -0.12
CA GLY A 3 -36.97 -16.42 -0.85
C GLY A 3 -35.69 -17.18 -0.60
N THR A 4 -35.12 -17.77 -1.64
CA THR A 4 -33.78 -18.33 -1.56
C THR A 4 -32.79 -17.20 -1.77
N GLU A 5 -32.07 -16.81 -0.71
CA GLU A 5 -30.96 -15.86 -0.81
C GLU A 5 -29.75 -16.60 -1.38
N TYR A 6 -29.23 -16.12 -2.51
CA TYR A 6 -27.99 -16.60 -3.11
C TYR A 6 -26.99 -15.45 -3.15
N GLY A 7 -26.07 -15.44 -2.17
CA GLY A 7 -24.95 -14.50 -2.15
C GLY A 7 -23.83 -14.98 -3.08
N GLY A 8 -23.54 -14.22 -4.12
CA GLY A 8 -22.26 -14.31 -4.82
C GLY A 8 -21.15 -13.76 -3.92
N PHE A 9 -20.01 -14.44 -3.87
CA PHE A 9 -18.83 -13.93 -3.18
C PHE A 9 -18.27 -12.75 -3.96
N CYS A 10 -18.43 -11.54 -3.42
CA CYS A 10 -17.69 -10.37 -3.85
C CYS A 10 -16.37 -10.38 -3.10
N GLY A 11 -15.31 -10.81 -3.78
CA GLY A 11 -13.99 -10.97 -3.19
C GLY A 11 -13.01 -9.94 -3.71
N PHE A 12 -12.13 -9.49 -2.82
CA PHE A 12 -10.90 -8.81 -3.20
C PHE A 12 -9.74 -9.78 -2.96
N LEU A 13 -8.95 -10.02 -4.00
CA LEU A 13 -7.67 -10.68 -3.85
C LEU A 13 -6.59 -9.67 -4.21
N LEU A 14 -5.63 -9.55 -3.30
CA LEU A 14 -4.37 -8.87 -3.51
C LEU A 14 -3.32 -9.92 -3.77
N SER A 15 -2.59 -9.79 -4.88
CA SER A 15 -1.34 -10.52 -5.10
C SER A 15 -0.19 -9.62 -4.66
N ASP A 16 0.51 -10.01 -3.60
CA ASP A 16 1.73 -9.34 -3.12
C ASP A 16 2.90 -9.45 -4.12
N SER A 17 2.88 -10.48 -4.96
CA SER A 17 3.96 -10.78 -5.92
C SER A 17 3.86 -10.08 -7.29
N THR A 18 2.74 -9.42 -7.61
CA THR A 18 2.54 -8.79 -8.94
C THR A 18 1.97 -7.37 -8.91
N ALA A 19 1.67 -6.81 -7.74
CA ALA A 19 0.95 -5.53 -7.60
C ALA A 19 -0.41 -5.49 -8.34
N GLU A 20 -0.96 -6.64 -8.72
CA GLU A 20 -2.25 -6.75 -9.38
C GLU A 20 -3.34 -7.02 -8.34
N GLY A 21 -4.33 -6.12 -8.28
CA GLY A 21 -5.57 -6.33 -7.53
C GLY A 21 -6.69 -6.69 -8.50
N TYR A 22 -7.44 -7.75 -8.20
CA TYR A 22 -8.62 -8.10 -9.00
C TYR A 22 -9.89 -8.02 -8.16
N ILE A 23 -10.92 -7.43 -8.76
CA ILE A 23 -12.29 -7.49 -8.25
C ILE A 23 -13.00 -8.59 -9.02
N SER A 24 -13.39 -9.64 -8.31
CA SER A 24 -14.27 -10.67 -8.84
C SER A 24 -15.60 -10.60 -8.12
N CYS A 25 -16.63 -10.17 -8.84
CA CYS A 25 -18.02 -10.39 -8.47
C CYS A 25 -18.48 -11.61 -9.28
N GLY A 26 -18.56 -12.77 -8.63
CA GLY A 26 -19.01 -13.98 -9.32
C GLY A 26 -20.43 -13.83 -9.88
N GLY A 27 -20.66 -14.37 -11.08
CA GLY A 27 -21.98 -14.46 -11.73
C GLY A 27 -22.31 -13.31 -12.69
N ASP A 28 -23.44 -13.45 -13.39
CA ASP A 28 -24.01 -12.52 -14.38
C ASP A 28 -25.35 -11.90 -13.93
N TYR A 29 -25.72 -12.09 -12.66
CA TYR A 29 -26.98 -11.63 -12.11
C TYR A 29 -26.88 -10.24 -11.49
N TYR A 30 -27.81 -9.34 -11.88
CA TYR A 30 -27.89 -7.96 -11.41
C TYR A 30 -29.24 -7.73 -10.72
N GLY A 31 -29.23 -7.30 -9.46
CA GLY A 31 -30.42 -6.83 -8.73
C GLY A 31 -30.48 -5.30 -8.70
N SER A 32 -31.69 -4.73 -8.71
CA SER A 32 -31.83 -3.28 -8.58
C SER A 32 -31.70 -2.85 -7.12
N LEU A 33 -31.08 -1.69 -6.87
CA LEU A 33 -31.04 -1.10 -5.53
C LEU A 33 -32.44 -0.73 -5.02
N SER A 34 -33.41 -0.53 -5.91
CA SER A 34 -34.82 -0.37 -5.55
C SER A 34 -35.37 -1.59 -4.82
N ASP A 35 -34.89 -2.79 -5.15
CA ASP A 35 -35.44 -4.06 -4.65
C ASP A 35 -35.04 -4.29 -3.18
N ILE A 36 -34.04 -3.56 -2.69
CA ILE A 36 -33.58 -3.55 -1.31
C ILE A 36 -33.83 -2.21 -0.59
N GLY A 37 -34.68 -1.34 -1.17
CA GLY A 37 -35.14 -0.10 -0.52
C GLY A 37 -34.29 1.15 -0.77
N PHE A 38 -33.41 1.14 -1.77
CA PHE A 38 -32.55 2.27 -2.14
C PHE A 38 -32.77 2.72 -3.60
N PRO A 39 -33.93 3.31 -3.94
CA PRO A 39 -34.29 3.62 -5.33
C PRO A 39 -33.46 4.75 -5.97
N ASP A 40 -32.89 5.66 -5.18
CA ASP A 40 -32.23 6.88 -5.66
C ASP A 40 -30.72 6.92 -5.37
N LEU A 41 -30.14 5.80 -4.96
CA LEU A 41 -28.71 5.72 -4.66
C LEU A 41 -27.95 5.02 -5.78
N GLN A 42 -26.73 5.47 -6.03
CA GLN A 42 -25.78 4.77 -6.88
C GLN A 42 -24.75 4.07 -5.99
N PRO A 43 -24.42 2.79 -6.25
CA PRO A 43 -23.35 2.14 -5.52
C PRO A 43 -22.03 2.69 -6.04
N TYR A 44 -21.13 3.05 -5.13
CA TYR A 44 -19.76 3.41 -5.48
C TYR A 44 -18.81 2.49 -4.70
N ILE A 45 -17.77 2.02 -5.39
CA ILE A 45 -16.71 1.23 -4.79
C ILE A 45 -15.52 2.17 -4.65
N VAL A 46 -15.02 2.33 -3.43
CA VAL A 46 -13.76 3.05 -3.16
C VAL A 46 -12.67 2.02 -2.93
N LEU A 47 -11.65 2.05 -3.78
CA LEU A 47 -10.45 1.25 -3.62
C LEU A 47 -9.33 2.18 -3.15
N ASN A 48 -9.04 2.13 -1.85
CA ASN A 48 -7.87 2.80 -1.30
C ASN A 48 -6.73 1.78 -1.23
N GLY A 49 -5.89 1.75 -2.26
CA GLY A 49 -4.65 0.98 -2.27
C GLY A 49 -3.47 1.92 -2.08
N SER A 50 -2.56 1.60 -1.15
CA SER A 50 -1.17 2.01 -1.31
C SER A 50 -0.56 0.95 -2.19
N ALA A 51 -0.17 1.29 -3.41
CA ALA A 51 0.83 0.47 -4.07
C ALA A 51 2.04 0.53 -3.14
N ALA A 52 2.30 -0.55 -2.39
CA ALA A 52 3.68 -0.85 -2.07
C ALA A 52 4.31 -1.05 -3.44
N GLY A 53 4.81 0.04 -4.02
CA GLY A 53 5.64 -0.01 -5.20
C GLY A 53 6.88 -0.76 -4.78
N ASP A 54 6.83 -2.08 -4.94
CA ASP A 54 8.01 -2.84 -5.26
C ASP A 54 8.50 -2.25 -6.61
N SER A 55 9.73 -1.77 -6.76
CA SER A 55 10.94 -2.40 -6.24
C SER A 55 12.07 -1.43 -5.90
N ASP A 56 12.69 -1.71 -4.76
CA ASP A 56 14.10 -1.48 -4.41
C ASP A 56 14.59 -0.12 -3.88
N CYS A 57 13.72 0.88 -3.65
CA CYS A 57 14.17 2.19 -3.12
C CYS A 57 13.39 2.73 -1.94
N GLU A 58 13.22 1.86 -0.95
CA GLU A 58 12.91 2.26 0.43
C GLU A 58 13.75 3.44 0.92
N ALA A 59 15.00 3.57 0.46
CA ALA A 59 15.91 4.64 0.87
C ALA A 59 15.83 5.92 0.00
N ASP A 60 14.95 6.00 -1.01
CA ASP A 60 14.68 7.22 -1.80
C ASP A 60 13.51 8.00 -1.18
N PHE A 61 13.82 8.71 -0.08
CA PHE A 61 12.82 9.38 0.75
C PHE A 61 12.21 10.62 0.10
N ASP A 62 12.85 11.16 -0.94
CA ASP A 62 12.34 12.28 -1.72
C ASP A 62 11.73 11.86 -3.07
N GLN A 63 11.72 10.55 -3.36
CA GLN A 63 11.11 9.92 -4.52
C GLN A 63 11.62 10.51 -5.84
N ASN A 64 12.91 10.86 -5.89
CA ASN A 64 13.53 11.46 -7.07
C ASN A 64 14.12 10.43 -8.06
N GLY A 65 14.04 9.14 -7.72
CA GLY A 65 14.61 8.02 -8.46
C GLY A 65 16.07 7.72 -8.13
N PHE A 66 16.64 8.32 -7.08
CA PHE A 66 18.03 8.12 -6.67
C PHE A 66 18.21 8.23 -5.16
N VAL A 67 18.88 7.26 -4.57
CA VAL A 67 19.38 7.31 -3.19
C VAL A 67 20.72 8.04 -3.16
N ARG A 68 20.74 9.24 -2.59
CA ARG A 68 21.94 10.09 -2.54
C ARG A 68 21.95 10.99 -1.29
N SER A 69 22.80 12.02 -1.31
CA SER A 69 23.02 12.90 -0.16
C SER A 69 21.75 13.53 0.44
N PRO A 70 20.73 13.95 -0.33
CA PRO A 70 19.44 14.37 0.22
C PRO A 70 18.78 13.31 1.11
N ASP A 71 18.77 12.05 0.70
CA ASP A 71 18.15 10.94 1.45
C ASP A 71 18.94 10.63 2.72
N LEU A 72 20.27 10.58 2.62
CA LEU A 72 21.15 10.49 3.78
C LEU A 72 20.90 11.63 4.77
N GLY A 73 20.75 12.86 4.28
CA GLY A 73 20.46 14.02 5.12
C GLY A 73 19.13 13.91 5.87
N ARG A 74 18.11 13.31 5.24
CA ARG A 74 16.82 13.04 5.87
C ARG A 74 16.91 11.96 6.95
N LEU A 75 17.58 10.84 6.67
CA LEU A 75 17.82 9.78 7.65
C LEU A 75 18.57 10.32 8.87
N LEU A 76 19.66 11.08 8.65
CA LEU A 76 20.41 11.70 9.75
C LEU A 76 19.60 12.77 10.50
N GLY A 77 18.67 13.44 9.83
CA GLY A 77 17.74 14.36 10.47
C GLY A 77 16.75 13.67 11.41
N ALA A 78 16.44 12.41 11.14
CA ALA A 78 15.57 11.55 11.94
C ALA A 78 16.34 10.64 12.92
N TRP A 79 17.63 10.87 13.14
CA TRP A 79 18.45 9.98 13.98
C TRP A 79 17.86 9.80 15.39
N SER A 80 17.77 8.54 15.83
CA SER A 80 17.13 8.14 17.10
C SER A 80 15.63 8.43 17.19
N ALA A 81 14.95 8.71 16.08
CA ALA A 81 13.50 8.75 16.02
C ALA A 81 12.91 7.36 16.35
N THR A 82 11.72 7.35 16.93
CA THR A 82 10.95 6.14 17.27
C THR A 82 9.47 6.39 16.98
N GLY A 83 8.67 5.33 16.88
CA GLY A 83 7.23 5.46 16.61
C GLY A 83 6.94 6.03 15.22
N GLU A 84 5.92 6.87 15.09
CA GLU A 84 5.47 7.39 13.79
C GLU A 84 6.55 8.18 13.03
N ASP A 85 7.44 8.85 13.76
CA ASP A 85 8.53 9.64 13.17
C ASP A 85 9.66 8.74 12.61
N ALA A 86 9.75 7.48 13.05
CA ALA A 86 10.74 6.52 12.58
C ALA A 86 10.31 5.79 11.31
N ILE A 87 9.01 5.52 11.15
CA ILE A 87 8.44 4.72 10.05
C ILE A 87 9.04 5.03 8.67
N PRO A 88 9.22 6.30 8.23
CA PRO A 88 9.77 6.57 6.90
C PRO A 88 11.29 6.35 6.75
N TYR A 89 12.04 6.14 7.84
CA TYR A 89 13.51 6.07 7.85
C TYR A 89 14.08 4.83 8.54
N ASP A 90 13.24 4.07 9.24
CA ASP A 90 13.51 2.77 9.86
C ASP A 90 13.39 1.68 8.79
N LEU A 91 14.53 1.40 8.15
CA LEU A 91 14.68 0.50 7.01
C LEU A 91 14.87 -0.95 7.45
N ASP A 92 15.35 -1.21 8.68
CA ASP A 92 15.46 -2.56 9.23
C ASP A 92 14.27 -2.99 10.10
N GLU A 93 13.31 -2.07 10.29
CA GLU A 93 12.07 -2.24 11.05
C GLU A 93 12.30 -2.61 12.53
N ASP A 94 13.42 -2.19 13.13
CA ASP A 94 13.74 -2.45 14.53
C ASP A 94 13.05 -1.48 15.52
N GLY A 95 12.36 -0.46 14.99
CA GLY A 95 11.60 0.54 15.72
C GLY A 95 12.40 1.81 16.07
N ILE A 96 13.65 1.94 15.63
CA ILE A 96 14.49 3.11 15.86
C ILE A 96 15.42 3.43 14.68
N VAL A 97 15.43 4.70 14.25
CA VAL A 97 16.35 5.13 13.20
C VAL A 97 17.79 5.21 13.73
N GLY A 98 18.69 4.42 13.16
CA GLY A 98 20.04 4.25 13.67
C GLY A 98 21.07 3.74 12.65
N PRO A 99 22.18 3.17 13.16
CA PRO A 99 23.29 2.72 12.33
C PRO A 99 22.93 1.61 11.35
N SER A 100 21.96 0.75 11.69
CA SER A 100 21.49 -0.32 10.80
C SER A 100 20.84 0.25 9.55
N ASP A 101 19.92 1.21 9.71
CA ASP A 101 19.24 1.88 8.59
C ASP A 101 20.22 2.63 7.70
N LEU A 102 21.20 3.30 8.31
CA LEU A 102 22.28 3.94 7.56
C LEU A 102 23.06 2.89 6.73
N GLY A 103 23.32 1.72 7.30
CA GLY A 103 23.95 0.61 6.58
C GLY A 103 23.14 0.20 5.35
N ILE A 104 21.82 0.05 5.52
CA ILE A 104 20.89 -0.29 4.43
C ILE A 104 20.88 0.81 3.36
N LEU A 105 20.71 2.08 3.74
CA LEU A 105 20.72 3.21 2.81
C LEU A 105 21.97 3.23 1.93
N ILE A 106 23.15 3.01 2.52
CA ILE A 106 24.41 2.99 1.78
C ILE A 106 24.48 1.81 0.79
N THR A 107 23.87 0.67 1.10
CA THR A 107 23.82 -0.47 0.16
C THR A 107 22.95 -0.19 -1.06
N LYS A 108 22.00 0.75 -0.94
CA LYS A 108 21.07 1.19 -1.99
C LYS A 108 21.55 2.44 -2.74
N TRP A 109 22.77 2.93 -2.48
CA TRP A 109 23.24 4.21 -3.04
C TRP A 109 23.30 4.21 -4.56
N GLY A 110 22.69 5.23 -5.17
CA GLY A 110 22.65 5.40 -6.62
C GLY A 110 21.23 5.36 -7.20
N PRO A 111 21.10 5.05 -8.51
CA PRO A 111 19.81 5.01 -9.18
C PRO A 111 18.88 3.94 -8.60
N CYS A 112 17.61 4.26 -8.57
CA CYS A 112 16.51 3.37 -8.27
C CYS A 112 15.87 2.80 -9.55
N PRO A 113 16.04 1.50 -9.87
CA PRO A 113 15.42 0.89 -11.05
C PRO A 113 13.96 0.48 -10.86
#